data_AF-A0AAW0ADS7-F1
#
_entry.id   AF-A0AAW0ADS7-F1
#
_cell.length_a   1.000
_cell.length_b   1.000
_cell.length_c   1.000
_cell.angle_alpha   90.00
_cell.angle_beta   90.00
_cell.angle_gamma   90.00
#
_symmetry.space_group_name_H-M   'P 1'
#
loop_
_entity.id
_entity.type
_entity.pdbx_description
1 polymer ?
#
loop_
_entity_poly.entity_id
_entity_poly.type
_entity_poly.pdbx_seq_one_letter_code
_entity_poly.pdbx_strand_id
1 'polypeptide(L)'
;MDFDRYYAKTRPNSNRTTFTLRIWQGPESNPSRPLATFQVQSPVTAQLWDRESKSTYLGFGDGSVGTIVLSPDDSNHASSIQLETLIKPTGEGISSLSVDSGALTCLSEKHLIFYELDGKQLHRLQLSTLIKLWLKDCTHDRIPGAKGSIARPRPLRFSLT
;
A
#
# COMPACT_ATOMS: atom_id res chain seq x y z
N MET A 1 22.78 -7.78 -4.56
CA MET A 1 21.83 -8.37 -3.60
C MET A 1 21.15 -7.21 -2.89
N ASP A 2 19.83 -7.11 -2.97
CA ASP A 2 19.06 -5.99 -2.39
C ASP A 2 18.81 -6.24 -0.89
N PHE A 3 19.84 -6.00 -0.07
CA PHE A 3 19.76 -6.13 1.39
C PHE A 3 19.00 -4.98 2.06
N ASP A 4 18.52 -3.99 1.31
CA ASP A 4 17.85 -2.80 1.85
C ASP A 4 16.33 -2.96 1.95
N ARG A 5 15.77 -4.10 1.53
CA ARG A 5 14.32 -4.32 1.55
C ARG A 5 13.88 -4.86 2.90
N TYR A 6 12.88 -4.23 3.48
CA TYR A 6 12.19 -4.72 4.67
C TYR A 6 10.85 -5.31 4.29
N TYR A 7 10.54 -6.47 4.85
CA TYR A 7 9.22 -7.06 4.75
C TYR A 7 8.65 -7.28 6.14
N ALA A 8 7.32 -7.22 6.23
CA ALA A 8 6.62 -7.38 7.49
C ALA A 8 5.53 -8.44 7.39
N LYS A 9 5.35 -9.20 8.47
CA LYS A 9 4.24 -10.16 8.59
C LYS A 9 3.62 -10.07 9.96
N THR A 10 2.30 -10.14 10.00
CA THR A 10 1.55 -10.22 11.24
C THR A 10 1.21 -11.66 11.59
N ARG A 11 1.27 -12.00 12.87
CA ARG A 11 0.68 -13.22 13.43
C ARG A 11 -0.37 -12.86 14.48
N PRO A 12 -1.56 -13.48 14.45
CA PRO A 12 -2.57 -13.25 15.47
C PRO A 12 -2.06 -13.74 16.82
N ASN A 13 -2.32 -12.96 17.87
CA ASN A 13 -2.09 -13.39 19.24
C ASN A 13 -3.21 -14.32 19.72
N SER A 14 -3.01 -15.00 20.85
CA SER A 14 -3.94 -15.99 21.42
C SER A 14 -5.36 -15.44 21.64
N ASN A 15 -5.47 -14.16 21.97
CA ASN A 15 -6.75 -13.46 22.16
C ASN A 15 -7.41 -12.99 20.84
N ARG A 16 -6.74 -13.12 19.69
CA ARG A 16 -7.16 -12.69 18.34
C ARG A 16 -7.60 -11.22 18.19
N THR A 17 -7.45 -10.40 19.22
CA THR A 17 -7.75 -8.96 19.19
C THR A 17 -6.54 -8.11 18.84
N THR A 18 -5.35 -8.72 18.87
CA THR A 18 -4.08 -8.07 18.56
C THR A 18 -3.22 -8.98 17.70
N PHE A 19 -2.31 -8.36 16.95
CA PHE A 19 -1.38 -9.06 16.09
C PHE A 19 0.04 -8.66 16.46
N THR A 20 0.92 -9.65 16.47
CA THR A 20 2.35 -9.43 16.54
C THR A 20 2.86 -9.16 15.11
N LEU A 21 3.21 -7.91 14.82
CA LEU A 21 3.92 -7.51 13.60
C LEU A 21 5.40 -7.83 13.76
N ARG A 22 5.99 -8.54 12.81
CA ARG A 22 7.42 -8.84 12.78
C ARG A 22 8.03 -8.27 11.51
N ILE A 23 9.21 -7.68 11.64
CA ILE A 23 9.94 -7.04 10.54
C ILE A 23 11.26 -7.79 10.32
N TRP A 24 11.62 -8.00 9.07
CA TRP A 24 12.85 -8.64 8.64
C TRP A 24 13.52 -7.82 7.54
N GLN A 25 14.81 -8.01 7.36
CA GLN A 25 15.60 -7.43 6.28
C GLN A 25 16.08 -8.53 5.32
N GLY A 26 16.06 -8.23 4.03
CA GLY A 26 16.51 -9.13 2.98
C GLY A 26 15.40 -9.98 2.36
N PRO A 27 15.74 -11.00 1.55
CA PRO A 27 14.76 -11.77 0.82
C PRO A 27 13.90 -12.63 1.77
N GLU A 28 12.59 -12.64 1.52
CA GLU A 28 11.59 -13.39 2.31
C GLU A 28 11.91 -14.90 2.44
N SER A 29 12.70 -15.44 1.51
CA SER A 29 13.04 -16.86 1.38
C SER A 29 13.98 -17.40 2.47
N ASN A 30 14.65 -16.56 3.27
CA ASN A 30 15.52 -17.06 4.35
C ASN A 30 15.55 -16.12 5.58
N PRO A 31 14.46 -16.04 6.36
CA PRO A 31 14.43 -15.18 7.54
C PRO A 31 15.33 -15.76 8.65
N SER A 32 16.51 -15.18 8.85
CA SER A 32 17.08 -15.12 10.20
C SER A 32 16.12 -14.28 11.07
N ARG A 33 16.17 -14.42 12.40
CA ARG A 33 15.21 -13.86 13.38
C ARG A 33 14.70 -12.43 13.03
N PRO A 34 13.45 -12.07 13.39
CA PRO A 34 12.93 -10.73 13.12
C PRO A 34 13.82 -9.67 13.74
N LEU A 35 14.07 -8.59 12.98
CA LEU A 35 14.84 -7.43 13.43
C LEU A 35 14.06 -6.60 14.46
N ALA A 36 12.75 -6.50 14.27
CA ALA A 36 11.86 -5.79 15.18
C ALA A 36 10.50 -6.47 15.28
N THR A 37 9.83 -6.25 16.41
CA THR A 37 8.50 -6.78 16.67
C THR A 37 7.63 -5.71 17.33
N PHE A 38 6.42 -5.52 16.82
CA PHE A 38 5.45 -4.54 17.31
C PHE A 38 4.12 -5.22 17.60
N GLN A 39 3.33 -4.64 18.51
CA GLN A 39 1.93 -5.02 18.69
C GLN A 39 1.05 -4.06 17.88
N VAL A 40 0.20 -4.62 17.02
CA VAL A 40 -0.73 -3.86 16.16
C VAL A 40 -2.16 -4.39 16.32
N GLN A 41 -3.15 -3.56 16.05
CA GLN A 41 -4.57 -3.93 16.20
C GLN A 41 -5.15 -4.65 14.99
N SER A 42 -4.49 -4.53 13.83
CA SER A 42 -4.97 -5.05 12.56
C SER A 42 -3.86 -5.77 11.82
N PRO A 43 -4.13 -6.82 11.03
CA PRO A 43 -3.09 -7.50 10.28
C PRO A 43 -2.59 -6.62 9.13
N VAL A 44 -1.34 -6.84 8.72
CA VAL A 44 -0.81 -6.26 7.47
C VAL A 44 -1.45 -7.01 6.31
N THR A 45 -2.06 -6.27 5.39
CA THR A 45 -2.78 -6.79 4.22
C THR A 45 -2.13 -6.37 2.91
N ALA A 46 -1.35 -5.28 2.91
CA ALA A 46 -0.56 -4.82 1.78
C ALA A 46 0.80 -4.31 2.26
N GLN A 47 1.83 -4.43 1.43
CA GLN A 47 3.14 -3.84 1.70
C GLN A 47 3.78 -3.36 0.40
N LEU A 48 4.52 -2.26 0.48
CA LEU A 48 5.23 -1.69 -0.65
C LEU A 48 6.61 -1.22 -0.19
N TRP A 49 7.65 -1.67 -0.88
CA TRP A 49 8.98 -1.09 -0.77
C TRP A 49 9.12 0.01 -1.80
N ASP A 50 9.28 1.26 -1.36
CA ASP A 50 9.71 2.34 -2.23
C ASP A 50 11.24 2.44 -2.21
N ARG A 51 11.82 2.24 -3.40
CA ARG A 51 13.27 2.29 -3.58
C ARG A 51 13.80 3.72 -3.51
N GLU A 52 12.99 4.70 -3.92
CA GLU A 52 13.43 6.10 -3.98
C GLU A 52 13.52 6.70 -2.58
N SER A 53 12.44 6.58 -1.78
CA SER A 53 12.44 7.03 -0.39
C SER A 53 13.20 6.10 0.56
N LYS A 54 13.54 4.89 0.12
CA LYS A 54 14.06 3.80 0.96
C LYS A 54 13.14 3.49 2.15
N SER A 55 11.83 3.57 1.93
CA SER A 55 10.81 3.31 2.95
C SER A 55 9.98 2.07 2.61
N THR A 56 9.59 1.31 3.63
CA THR A 56 8.56 0.28 3.49
C THR A 56 7.24 0.80 4.04
N TYR A 57 6.24 0.90 3.19
CA TYR A 57 4.86 1.22 3.57
C TYR A 57 4.08 -0.05 3.85
N LEU A 58 3.26 -0.03 4.90
CA LEU A 58 2.42 -1.14 5.34
C LEU A 58 0.96 -0.70 5.36
N GLY A 59 0.11 -1.39 4.60
CA GLY A 59 -1.33 -1.22 4.62
C GLY A 59 -1.96 -2.25 5.56
N PHE A 60 -2.87 -1.80 6.40
CA PHE A 60 -3.53 -2.64 7.40
C PHE A 60 -5.00 -2.90 7.07
N GLY A 61 -5.54 -3.99 7.63
CA GLY A 61 -6.93 -4.38 7.44
C GLY A 61 -7.97 -3.44 8.06
N ASP A 62 -7.55 -2.49 8.91
CA ASP A 62 -8.41 -1.44 9.48
C ASP A 62 -8.39 -0.14 8.66
N GLY A 63 -7.66 -0.15 7.54
CA GLY A 63 -7.54 0.99 6.64
C GLY A 63 -6.47 2.00 7.05
N SER A 64 -5.68 1.73 8.08
CA SER A 64 -4.51 2.53 8.40
C SER A 64 -3.33 2.19 7.48
N VAL A 65 -2.39 3.14 7.39
CA VAL A 65 -1.10 2.92 6.75
C VAL A 65 0.01 3.33 7.71
N GLY A 66 0.98 2.43 7.87
CA GLY A 66 2.21 2.71 8.58
C GLY A 66 3.41 2.78 7.63
N THR A 67 4.49 3.38 8.10
CA THR A 67 5.79 3.37 7.44
C THR A 67 6.85 2.83 8.38
N ILE A 68 7.78 2.05 7.85
CA ILE A 68 8.96 1.59 8.56
C ILE A 68 10.07 2.61 8.30
N VAL A 69 10.50 3.29 9.37
CA VAL A 69 11.63 4.23 9.33
C VAL A 69 12.81 3.57 10.02
N LEU A 70 13.98 3.65 9.37
CA LEU A 70 15.25 3.31 9.97
C LEU A 70 15.87 4.60 10.49
N SER A 71 16.10 4.70 11.80
CA SER A 71 16.96 5.76 12.30
C SER A 71 18.41 5.34 12.01
N PRO A 72 19.17 6.09 11.19
CA PRO A 72 20.61 5.89 11.16
C PRO A 72 21.16 6.39 12.50
N ASP A 73 21.71 5.49 13.31
CA ASP A 73 22.75 5.93 14.25
C ASP A 73 24.03 6.11 13.44
N ASP A 74 24.88 7.07 13.84
CA ASP A 74 26.19 7.39 13.25
C ASP A 74 27.17 6.20 13.14
N SER A 75 26.77 5.01 13.62
CA SER A 75 27.56 3.80 13.68
C SER A 75 27.09 2.69 12.74
N ASN A 76 26.81 2.96 11.45
CA ASN A 76 26.72 1.96 10.36
C ASN A 76 25.85 0.69 10.58
N HIS A 77 25.00 0.67 11.61
CA HIS A 77 24.11 -0.42 11.98
C HIS A 77 22.79 0.26 12.32
N ALA A 78 21.72 -0.05 11.59
CA ALA A 78 20.39 0.46 11.90
C ALA A 78 19.99 -0.03 13.30
N SER A 79 20.12 0.82 14.31
CA SER A 79 19.98 0.47 15.72
C SER A 79 18.54 0.63 16.23
N SER A 80 17.69 1.36 15.50
CA SER A 80 16.26 1.40 15.79
C SER A 80 15.40 1.38 14.53
N ILE A 81 14.55 0.35 14.45
CA ILE A 81 13.44 0.29 13.51
C ILE A 81 12.24 0.90 14.21
N GLN A 82 11.61 1.89 13.61
CA GLN A 82 10.38 2.50 14.11
C GLN A 82 9.22 2.23 13.15
N LEU A 83 8.06 1.97 13.73
CA LEU A 83 6.80 1.91 13.00
C LEU A 83 6.04 3.20 13.28
N GLU A 84 5.95 4.05 12.26
CA GLU A 84 5.18 5.28 12.33
C GLU A 84 3.83 5.09 11.66
N THR A 85 2.79 5.67 12.24
CA THR A 85 1.47 5.69 11.60
C THR A 85 1.39 6.91 10.69
N LEU A 86 1.30 6.67 9.38
CA LEU A 86 1.18 7.71 8.37
C LEU A 86 -0.29 8.12 8.17
N ILE A 87 -1.18 7.13 8.12
CA ILE A 87 -2.61 7.31 7.88
C ILE A 87 -3.38 6.60 8.99
N LYS A 88 -4.29 7.32 9.64
CA LYS A 88 -5.15 6.76 10.70
C LYS A 88 -6.16 5.75 10.13
N PRO A 89 -6.64 4.80 10.95
CA PRO A 89 -7.64 3.82 10.53
C PRO A 89 -8.86 4.49 9.89
N THR A 90 -9.26 3.99 8.72
CA THR A 90 -10.43 4.49 7.98
C THR A 90 -11.63 3.55 8.07
N GLY A 91 -11.46 2.36 8.65
CA GLY A 91 -12.46 1.31 8.73
C GLY A 91 -12.59 0.48 7.44
N GLU A 92 -11.82 0.80 6.40
CA GLU A 92 -11.79 0.08 5.13
C GLU A 92 -10.40 -0.46 4.89
N GLY A 93 -10.22 -1.79 4.98
CA GLY A 93 -8.91 -2.42 4.82
C GLY A 93 -8.20 -2.04 3.52
N ILE A 94 -6.88 -1.81 3.62
CA ILE A 94 -6.03 -1.53 2.46
C ILE A 94 -5.64 -2.84 1.80
N SER A 95 -6.02 -3.03 0.53
CA SER A 95 -5.71 -4.24 -0.25
C SER A 95 -4.48 -4.07 -1.15
N SER A 96 -4.14 -2.85 -1.53
CA SER A 96 -2.96 -2.56 -2.35
C SER A 96 -2.40 -1.17 -2.06
N LEU A 97 -1.10 -1.02 -2.28
CA LEU A 97 -0.34 0.22 -2.15
C LEU A 97 0.52 0.42 -3.40
N SER A 98 0.61 1.66 -3.88
CA SER A 98 1.60 2.06 -4.88
C SER A 98 2.11 3.45 -4.56
N VAL A 99 3.38 3.72 -4.87
CA VAL A 99 3.96 5.06 -4.82
C VAL A 99 4.30 5.45 -6.24
N ASP A 100 3.87 6.63 -6.66
CA ASP A 100 4.20 7.22 -7.95
C ASP A 100 4.32 8.73 -7.78
N SER A 101 5.38 9.31 -8.36
CA SER A 101 5.56 10.77 -8.46
C SER A 101 5.40 11.52 -7.12
N GLY A 102 5.85 10.91 -6.01
CA GLY A 102 5.76 11.51 -4.67
C GLY A 102 4.37 11.43 -4.01
N ALA A 103 3.47 10.60 -4.54
CA ALA A 103 2.16 10.33 -3.94
C ALA A 103 2.01 8.85 -3.59
N LEU A 104 1.49 8.58 -2.40
CA LEU A 104 1.07 7.25 -1.98
C LEU A 104 -0.39 7.03 -2.38
N THR A 105 -0.61 6.01 -3.20
CA THR A 105 -1.95 5.55 -3.60
C THR A 105 -2.31 4.30 -2.83
N CYS A 106 -3.47 4.34 -2.17
CA CYS A 106 -4.03 3.25 -1.39
C CYS A 106 -5.32 2.77 -2.05
N LEU A 107 -5.42 1.46 -2.28
CA LEU A 107 -6.65 0.81 -2.71
C LEU A 107 -7.31 0.13 -1.51
N SER A 108 -8.57 0.46 -1.25
CA SER A 108 -9.45 -0.28 -0.35
C SER A 108 -10.51 -1.05 -1.14
N GLU A 109 -11.40 -1.78 -0.46
CA GLU A 109 -12.54 -2.44 -1.10
C GLU A 109 -13.49 -1.47 -1.82
N LYS A 110 -13.51 -0.20 -1.40
CA LYS A 110 -14.50 0.78 -1.87
C LYS A 110 -13.89 2.02 -2.49
N HIS A 111 -12.64 2.34 -2.15
CA HIS A 111 -12.02 3.60 -2.51
C HIS A 111 -10.62 3.42 -3.09
N LEU A 112 -10.30 4.31 -4.02
CA LEU A 112 -8.93 4.65 -4.40
C LEU A 112 -8.60 5.98 -3.73
N ILE A 113 -7.56 6.02 -2.91
CA ILE A 113 -7.21 7.19 -2.09
C ILE A 113 -5.77 7.58 -2.39
N PHE A 114 -5.56 8.88 -2.59
CA PHE A 114 -4.25 9.46 -2.86
C PHE A 114 -3.82 10.29 -1.66
N TYR A 115 -2.58 10.10 -1.22
CA TYR A 115 -1.96 10.80 -0.12
C TYR A 115 -0.62 11.39 -0.56
N GLU A 116 -0.25 12.53 0.00
CA GLU A 116 1.15 12.96 0.05
C GLU A 116 1.95 11.99 0.94
N LEU A 117 3.27 11.91 0.75
CA LEU A 117 4.12 11.01 1.54
C LEU A 117 4.21 11.39 3.03
N ASP A 118 3.72 12.57 3.42
CA ASP A 118 3.56 13.01 4.82
C ASP A 118 2.25 12.53 5.46
N GLY A 119 1.40 11.84 4.70
CA GLY A 119 0.12 11.28 5.16
C GLY A 119 -1.08 12.19 4.91
N LYS A 120 -0.90 13.37 4.31
CA LYS A 120 -2.02 14.26 3.95
C LYS A 120 -2.83 13.68 2.80
N GLN A 121 -4.14 13.55 3.00
CA GLN A 121 -5.05 13.07 1.94
C GLN A 121 -5.23 14.14 0.86
N LEU A 122 -4.93 13.77 -0.39
CA LEU A 122 -5.16 14.60 -1.58
C LEU A 122 -6.57 14.38 -2.13
N HIS A 123 -6.89 13.12 -2.46
CA HIS A 123 -8.14 12.75 -3.10
C HIS A 123 -8.64 11.40 -2.60
N ARG A 124 -9.97 11.25 -2.54
CA ARG A 124 -10.66 9.99 -2.25
C ARG A 124 -11.74 9.76 -3.30
N LEU A 125 -11.58 8.70 -4.08
CA LEU A 125 -12.47 8.35 -5.18
C LEU A 125 -13.17 7.04 -4.88
N GLN A 126 -14.50 7.01 -5.02
CA GLN A 126 -15.27 5.79 -4.88
C GLN A 126 -15.07 4.91 -6.12
N LEU A 127 -14.70 3.64 -5.93
CA LEU A 127 -14.44 2.71 -7.03
C LEU A 127 -15.67 2.50 -7.92
N SER A 128 -16.86 2.50 -7.34
CA SER A 128 -18.11 2.40 -8.11
C SER A 128 -18.28 3.56 -9.11
N THR A 129 -17.82 4.76 -8.75
CA THR A 129 -17.82 5.93 -9.64
C THR A 129 -16.77 5.78 -10.73
N LEU A 130 -15.56 5.34 -10.38
CA LEU A 130 -14.49 5.09 -11.35
C LEU A 130 -14.87 4.02 -12.39
N ILE A 131 -15.46 2.91 -11.94
CA ILE A 131 -15.95 1.84 -12.82
C ILE A 131 -17.03 2.37 -13.77
N LYS A 132 -17.96 3.19 -13.28
CA LYS A 132 -19.00 3.80 -14.13
C LYS A 132 -18.39 4.70 -15.21
N LEU A 133 -17.41 5.54 -14.86
CA LEU A 133 -16.72 6.41 -15.81
C LEU A 133 -15.98 5.57 -16.87
N TRP A 134 -15.25 4.54 -16.44
CA TRP A 134 -14.54 3.65 -17.35
C TRP A 134 -15.47 2.90 -18.31
N LEU A 135 -16.59 2.37 -17.82
CA LEU A 135 -17.59 1.73 -18.67
C LEU A 135 -18.23 2.72 -19.65
N LYS A 136 -18.42 3.97 -19.24
CA LYS A 136 -18.92 5.03 -20.14
C LYS A 136 -17.93 5.30 -21.26
N ASP A 137 -16.63 5.38 -20.97
CA ASP A 137 -15.61 5.57 -22.01
C ASP A 137 -15.48 4.35 -22.93
N CYS A 138 -15.58 3.13 -22.40
CA CYS A 138 -15.53 1.90 -23.21
C CYS A 138 -16.74 1.75 -24.16
N THR A 139 -17.86 2.43 -23.90
CA THR A 139 -19.07 2.34 -24.74
C THR A 139 -19.12 3.39 -25.85
N HIS A 140 -18.23 4.40 -25.85
CA HIS A 140 -18.14 5.41 -26.91
C HIS A 140 -17.30 4.95 -28.12
N ASP A 141 -16.48 3.91 -27.98
CA ASP A 141 -15.73 3.26 -29.08
C ASP A 141 -16.59 2.19 -29.80
N ARG A 142 -17.83 2.51 -30.19
CA ARG A 142 -18.57 1.69 -31.17
C ARG A 142 -18.01 1.97 -32.57
N ILE A 143 -17.15 1.07 -33.06
CA ILE A 143 -16.77 1.02 -34.47
C ILE A 143 -18.05 0.78 -35.29
N PRO A 144 -18.45 1.68 -36.21
CA PRO A 144 -19.60 1.44 -37.06
C PRO A 144 -19.33 0.20 -37.93
N GLY A 145 -20.08 -0.88 -37.71
CA GLY A 145 -20.05 -2.09 -38.55
C GLY A 145 -19.54 -3.38 -37.90
N ALA A 146 -18.97 -3.34 -36.69
CA ALA A 146 -18.53 -4.57 -36.03
C ALA A 146 -19.66 -5.22 -35.21
N LYS A 147 -20.40 -6.16 -35.82
CA LYS A 147 -21.20 -7.12 -35.05
C LYS A 147 -20.26 -7.97 -34.19
N GLY A 148 -20.19 -7.68 -32.89
CA GLY A 148 -19.66 -8.61 -31.88
C GLY A 148 -18.26 -8.36 -31.32
N SER A 149 -17.60 -7.23 -31.58
CA SER A 149 -16.31 -6.94 -30.93
C SER A 149 -16.51 -6.14 -29.64
N ILE A 150 -16.29 -6.78 -28.48
CA ILE A 150 -16.10 -6.08 -27.20
C ILE A 150 -14.82 -5.26 -27.35
N ALA A 151 -14.93 -3.93 -27.28
CA ALA A 151 -13.79 -3.04 -27.32
C ALA A 151 -12.83 -3.43 -26.18
N ARG A 152 -11.53 -3.64 -26.51
CA ARG A 152 -10.53 -3.87 -25.48
C ARG A 152 -10.49 -2.64 -24.58
N PRO A 153 -10.71 -2.79 -23.27
CA PRO A 153 -10.69 -1.63 -22.40
C PRO A 153 -9.32 -0.97 -22.43
N ARG A 154 -9.31 0.36 -22.64
CA ARG A 154 -8.08 1.14 -22.53
C ARG A 154 -7.77 1.40 -21.05
N PRO A 155 -6.48 1.47 -20.67
CA PRO A 155 -6.10 1.92 -19.34
C PRO A 155 -6.62 3.34 -19.12
N LEU A 156 -7.26 3.58 -17.97
CA LEU A 156 -7.60 4.94 -17.53
C LEU A 156 -6.29 5.71 -17.36
N ARG A 157 -6.09 6.76 -18.16
CA ARG A 157 -5.01 7.72 -17.94
C ARG A 157 -5.55 8.88 -17.13
N PHE A 158 -5.18 8.94 -15.86
CA PHE A 158 -5.36 10.16 -15.07
C PHE A 158 -4.17 11.06 -15.34
N SER A 159 -4.41 12.29 -15.77
CA SER A 159 -3.39 13.35 -15.75
C SER A 159 -3.63 14.18 -14.50
N LEU A 160 -2.66 14.18 -13.59
CA LEU A 160 -2.62 15.12 -12.47
C LEU A 160 -2.10 16.45 -13.01
N THR A 161 -2.92 17.50 -12.95
CA THR A 161 -2.56 18.90 -13.24
C THR A 161 -2.30 19.65 -11.95
#